data_AF-A0A3E0UG00-F1
#
_entry.id   AF-A0A3E0UG00-F1
#
_cell.length_a   1.000
_cell.length_b   1.000
_cell.length_c   1.000
_cell.angle_alpha   90.00
_cell.angle_beta   90.00
_cell.angle_gamma   90.00
#
_symmetry.space_group_name_H-M   'P 1'
#
loop_
_entity.id
_entity.type
_entity.pdbx_description
1 polymer ?
#
loop_
_entity_poly.entity_id
_entity_poly.type
_entity_poly.pdbx_seq_one_letter_code
_entity_poly.pdbx_strand_id
1 'polypeptide(L)'
;MSNRVHHVLKRRSEHKVHQKWIFTDKSGNNPRKHSTIAIRRAIENAGIEDFRVHDFRHTCASRLVQNGMTVQETAHILGHTNIATTMRYAHLEQNKVAEKMKAVIDRFND
;
A
#
# COMPACT_ATOMS: atom_id res chain seq x y z
N MET A 1 -4.16 9.35 -2.96
CA MET A 1 -4.93 8.10 -3.20
C MET A 1 -4.96 7.86 -4.70
N SER A 2 -4.80 6.62 -5.19
CA SER A 2 -4.79 6.36 -6.64
C SER A 2 -6.20 6.44 -7.24
N ASN A 3 -6.29 6.77 -8.54
CA ASN A 3 -7.56 6.86 -9.27
C ASN A 3 -8.38 5.57 -9.19
N ARG A 4 -7.71 4.41 -9.29
CA ARG A 4 -8.36 3.10 -9.18
C ARG A 4 -9.00 2.88 -7.80
N VAL A 5 -8.30 3.21 -6.72
CA VAL A 5 -8.84 3.08 -5.36
C VAL A 5 -10.00 4.05 -5.15
N HIS A 6 -9.83 5.30 -5.59
CA HIS A 6 -10.89 6.30 -5.51
C HIS A 6 -12.15 5.85 -6.24
N HIS A 7 -12.03 5.34 -7.48
CA HIS A 7 -13.17 4.84 -8.26
C HIS A 7 -13.91 3.71 -7.55
N VAL A 8 -13.18 2.73 -7.00
CA VAL A 8 -13.78 1.61 -6.26
C VAL A 8 -14.52 2.10 -5.01
N LEU A 9 -13.91 3.00 -4.23
CA LEU A 9 -14.53 3.54 -3.02
C LEU A 9 -15.73 4.42 -3.34
N LYS A 10 -15.65 5.26 -4.39
CA LYS A 10 -16.75 6.09 -4.87
C LYS A 10 -17.95 5.23 -5.27
N ARG A 11 -17.74 4.24 -6.13
CA ARG A 11 -18.80 3.28 -6.54
C ARG A 11 -19.46 2.62 -5.33
N ARG A 12 -18.68 2.18 -4.34
CA ARG A 12 -19.23 1.57 -3.13
C ARG A 12 -19.96 2.58 -2.23
N SER A 13 -19.47 3.81 -2.16
CA SER A 13 -20.09 4.89 -1.38
C SER A 13 -21.45 5.30 -1.96
N GLU A 14 -21.59 5.31 -3.28
CA GLU A 14 -22.86 5.60 -3.98
C GLU A 14 -23.91 4.51 -3.75
N HIS A 15 -23.47 3.25 -3.60
CA HIS A 15 -24.35 2.08 -3.39
C HIS A 15 -24.32 1.57 -1.95
N LYS A 16 -23.98 2.41 -0.97
CA LYS A 16 -23.84 2.00 0.43
C LYS A 16 -25.21 1.80 1.07
N VAL A 17 -25.35 0.74 1.85
CA VAL A 17 -26.57 0.46 2.64
C VAL A 17 -26.61 1.30 3.92
N HIS A 18 -25.45 1.69 4.45
CA HIS A 18 -25.32 2.44 5.69
C HIS A 18 -24.77 3.84 5.45
N GLN A 19 -25.32 4.87 6.11
CA GLN A 19 -24.90 6.25 5.86
C GLN A 19 -23.43 6.53 6.22
N LYS A 20 -22.92 5.89 7.28
CA LYS A 20 -21.56 6.12 7.81
C LYS A 20 -20.45 5.23 7.23
N TRP A 21 -20.75 3.98 6.87
CA TRP A 21 -19.72 2.95 6.61
C TRP A 21 -19.74 2.49 5.16
N ILE A 22 -18.58 2.52 4.49
CA ILE A 22 -18.44 2.01 3.11
C ILE A 22 -18.42 0.48 3.07
N PHE A 23 -17.87 -0.15 4.12
CA PHE A 23 -17.80 -1.60 4.27
C PHE A 23 -18.55 -2.00 5.53
N THR A 24 -19.68 -2.66 5.33
CA THR A 24 -20.52 -3.20 6.40
C THR A 24 -20.38 -4.72 6.50
N ASP A 25 -20.84 -5.28 7.62
CA ASP A 25 -21.04 -6.72 7.79
C ASP A 25 -22.22 -7.24 6.94
N LYS A 26 -22.61 -8.50 7.13
CA LYS A 26 -23.71 -9.12 6.38
C LYS A 26 -25.08 -8.48 6.66
N SER A 27 -25.27 -7.89 7.84
CA SER A 27 -26.53 -7.24 8.23
C SER A 27 -26.68 -5.83 7.63
N GLY A 28 -25.57 -5.23 7.20
CA GLY A 28 -25.56 -3.86 6.69
C GLY A 28 -25.51 -2.78 7.79
N ASN A 29 -25.72 -3.13 9.05
CA ASN A 29 -25.89 -2.16 10.13
C ASN A 29 -24.59 -1.84 10.88
N ASN A 30 -23.61 -2.74 10.85
CA ASN A 30 -22.35 -2.59 11.59
C ASN A 30 -21.16 -2.46 10.64
N PRO A 31 -20.08 -1.78 11.05
CA PRO A 31 -18.85 -1.77 10.29
C PRO A 31 -18.30 -3.19 10.15
N ARG A 32 -17.71 -3.47 9.00
CA ARG A 32 -17.03 -4.75 8.77
C ARG A 32 -15.89 -4.91 9.78
N LYS A 33 -15.97 -5.96 10.59
CA LYS A 33 -14.85 -6.37 11.46
C LYS A 33 -13.65 -6.78 10.63
N HIS A 34 -12.45 -6.65 11.20
CA HIS A 34 -11.23 -7.12 10.59
C HIS A 34 -11.34 -8.62 10.28
N SER A 35 -11.32 -8.99 9.00
CA SER A 35 -11.41 -10.37 8.54
C SER A 35 -10.59 -10.54 7.27
N THR A 36 -9.70 -11.53 7.30
CA THR A 36 -8.83 -11.89 6.17
C THR A 36 -9.44 -12.94 5.26
N ILE A 37 -10.59 -13.52 5.63
CA ILE A 37 -11.20 -14.67 4.93
C ILE A 37 -11.50 -14.34 3.47
N ALA A 38 -12.14 -13.19 3.20
CA ALA A 38 -12.48 -12.78 1.83
C ALA A 38 -11.22 -12.54 0.98
N ILE A 39 -10.15 -12.04 1.59
CA ILE A 39 -8.87 -11.80 0.91
C ILE A 39 -8.18 -13.13 0.61
N ARG A 40 -8.14 -14.07 1.57
CA ARG A 40 -7.58 -15.42 1.37
C ARG A 40 -8.28 -16.17 0.24
N ARG A 41 -9.61 -16.16 0.22
CA ARG A 41 -10.38 -16.74 -0.89
C ARG A 41 -10.07 -16.08 -2.24
N ALA A 42 -9.84 -14.78 -2.27
CA ALA A 42 -9.45 -14.09 -3.50
C ALA A 42 -8.04 -14.48 -3.98
N ILE A 43 -7.11 -14.73 -3.05
CA ILE A 43 -5.76 -15.25 -3.34
C ILE A 43 -5.86 -16.67 -3.90
N GLU A 44 -6.63 -17.54 -3.25
CA GLU A 44 -6.89 -18.92 -3.69
C GLU A 44 -7.53 -18.96 -5.09
N ASN A 45 -8.58 -18.17 -5.31
CA ASN A 45 -9.25 -18.08 -6.62
C ASN A 45 -8.35 -17.51 -7.72
N ALA A 46 -7.33 -16.73 -7.36
CA ALA A 46 -6.34 -16.22 -8.30
C ALA A 46 -5.21 -17.23 -8.59
N GLY A 47 -5.19 -18.39 -7.93
CA GLY A 47 -4.15 -19.40 -8.09
C GLY A 47 -2.79 -18.98 -7.55
N ILE A 48 -2.75 -18.07 -6.57
CA ILE A 48 -1.50 -17.57 -5.99
C ILE A 48 -1.15 -18.43 -4.77
N GLU A 49 0.03 -19.05 -4.82
CA GLU A 49 0.58 -19.86 -3.73
C GLU A 49 1.54 -19.06 -2.84
N ASP A 50 1.77 -19.55 -1.61
CA ASP A 50 2.67 -18.95 -0.59
C ASP A 50 2.51 -17.43 -0.39
N PHE A 51 1.27 -16.95 -0.37
CA PHE A 51 0.97 -15.52 -0.26
C PHE A 51 0.06 -15.21 0.93
N ARG A 52 0.50 -14.28 1.78
CA ARG A 52 -0.18 -13.84 3.00
C ARG A 52 -0.79 -12.46 2.80
N VAL A 53 -1.77 -12.12 3.63
CA VAL A 53 -2.44 -10.80 3.55
C VAL A 53 -1.45 -9.64 3.77
N HIS A 54 -0.44 -9.82 4.63
CA HIS A 54 0.59 -8.81 4.85
C HIS A 54 1.49 -8.58 3.62
N ASP A 55 1.56 -9.53 2.69
CA ASP A 55 2.40 -9.42 1.49
C ASP A 55 1.87 -8.37 0.52
N PHE A 56 0.59 -8.01 0.56
CA PHE A 56 0.09 -6.83 -0.12
C PHE A 56 0.77 -5.55 0.37
N ARG A 57 0.96 -5.42 1.69
CA ARG A 57 1.65 -4.27 2.28
C ARG A 57 3.16 -4.33 1.98
N HIS A 58 3.78 -5.51 2.03
CA HIS A 58 5.18 -5.69 1.62
C HIS A 58 5.41 -5.31 0.15
N THR A 59 4.52 -5.75 -0.74
CA THR A 59 4.56 -5.43 -2.17
C THR A 59 4.38 -3.93 -2.41
N CYS A 60 3.44 -3.29 -1.71
CA CYS A 60 3.23 -1.85 -1.80
C CYS A 60 4.49 -1.08 -1.39
N ALA A 61 5.05 -1.39 -0.21
CA ALA A 61 6.24 -0.73 0.30
C ALA A 61 7.44 -0.89 -0.64
N SER A 62 7.68 -2.12 -1.12
CA SER A 62 8.78 -2.44 -2.03
C SER A 62 8.66 -1.66 -3.34
N ARG A 63 7.45 -1.58 -3.90
CA ARG A 63 7.19 -0.83 -5.14
C ARG A 63 7.40 0.67 -4.95
N LEU A 64 6.96 1.25 -3.83
CA LEU A 64 7.16 2.68 -3.58
C LEU A 64 8.66 3.02 -3.51
N VAL A 65 9.43 2.25 -2.75
CA VAL A 65 10.89 2.47 -2.63
C VAL A 65 11.60 2.24 -3.95
N GLN A 66 11.29 1.14 -4.66
CA GLN A 66 11.85 0.87 -5.98
C GLN A 66 11.51 1.95 -7.01
N ASN A 67 10.40 2.68 -6.87
CA ASN A 67 10.02 3.79 -7.75
C ASN A 67 10.55 5.15 -7.25
N GLY A 68 11.52 5.13 -6.32
CA GLY A 68 12.31 6.31 -5.96
C GLY A 68 11.84 7.05 -4.71
N MET A 69 10.75 6.61 -4.07
CA MET A 69 10.35 7.14 -2.77
C MET A 69 11.35 6.72 -1.69
N THR A 70 11.61 7.62 -0.75
CA THR A 70 12.43 7.31 0.42
C THR A 70 11.71 6.36 1.38
N VAL A 71 12.46 5.71 2.26
CA VAL A 71 11.89 4.90 3.35
C VAL A 71 10.96 5.73 4.24
N GLN A 72 11.29 7.00 4.50
CA GLN A 72 10.49 7.89 5.34
C GLN A 72 9.14 8.23 4.70
N GLU A 73 9.12 8.62 3.43
CA GLU A 73 7.89 8.91 2.69
C GLU A 73 7.02 7.64 2.59
N THR A 74 7.64 6.49 2.34
CA THR A 74 6.95 5.20 2.30
C THR A 74 6.32 4.86 3.65
N ALA A 75 7.03 5.07 4.76
CA ALA A 75 6.51 4.84 6.11
C ALA A 75 5.29 5.71 6.42
N HIS A 76 5.34 6.99 6.02
CA HIS A 76 4.25 7.93 6.18
C HIS A 76 3.00 7.50 5.39
N ILE A 77 3.16 7.13 4.11
CA ILE A 77 2.05 6.65 3.26
C ILE A 77 1.40 5.38 3.81
N LEU A 78 2.20 4.46 4.36
CA LEU A 78 1.71 3.21 4.93
C LEU A 78 1.14 3.38 6.35
N GLY A 79 1.27 4.56 6.95
CA GLY A 79 0.79 4.86 8.30
C GLY A 79 1.55 4.09 9.39
N HIS A 80 2.84 3.82 9.19
CA HIS A 80 3.67 3.15 10.18
C HIS A 80 4.09 4.13 11.28
N THR A 81 3.64 3.90 12.52
CA THR A 81 4.06 4.69 13.68
C THR A 81 5.55 4.51 14.00
N ASN A 82 6.07 3.30 13.79
CA ASN A 82 7.49 2.99 13.97
C ASN A 82 8.16 2.75 12.60
N ILE A 83 9.10 3.63 12.24
CA ILE A 83 9.86 3.56 10.99
C ILE A 83 10.67 2.26 10.86
N ALA A 84 11.06 1.61 11.97
CA ALA A 84 11.76 0.32 11.95
C ALA A 84 11.00 -0.74 11.16
N THR A 85 9.66 -0.67 11.11
CA THR A 85 8.82 -1.57 10.30
C THR A 85 9.09 -1.40 8.80
N THR A 86 9.36 -0.18 8.36
CA THR A 86 9.64 0.17 6.95
C THR A 86 11.13 0.02 6.62
N MET A 87 12.03 0.07 7.60
CA MET A 87 13.47 -0.07 7.39
C MET A 87 13.85 -1.39 6.70
N ARG A 88 13.01 -2.43 6.77
CA ARG A 88 13.17 -3.67 5.99
C ARG A 88 13.37 -3.40 4.48
N TYR A 89 12.83 -2.32 3.92
CA TYR A 89 12.93 -2.00 2.49
C TYR A 89 14.06 -1.02 2.15
N ALA A 90 14.85 -0.55 3.12
CA ALA A 90 15.88 0.47 2.88
C ALA A 90 16.94 0.03 1.86
N HIS A 91 17.24 -1.27 1.80
CA HIS A 91 18.17 -1.82 0.82
C HIS A 91 17.71 -1.62 -0.64
N LEU A 92 16.39 -1.46 -0.88
CA LEU A 92 15.86 -1.18 -2.22
C LEU A 92 16.12 0.26 -2.67
N GLU A 93 16.37 1.17 -1.73
CA GLU A 93 16.72 2.57 -2.02
C GLU A 93 18.17 2.68 -2.51
N GLN A 94 19.07 1.86 -1.96
CA GLN A 94 20.51 1.90 -2.22
C GLN A 94 20.86 1.72 -3.69
N ASN A 95 20.11 0.90 -4.43
CA ASN A 95 20.30 0.70 -5.87
C ASN A 95 20.15 1.98 -6.71
N LYS A 96 19.58 3.06 -6.15
CA LYS A 96 19.38 4.34 -6.84
C LYS A 96 20.16 5.51 -6.22
N VAL A 97 20.84 5.30 -5.10
CA VAL A 97 21.51 6.40 -4.37
C VAL A 97 22.67 6.97 -5.19
N ALA A 98 23.48 6.11 -5.81
CA ALA A 98 24.62 6.55 -6.63
C ALA A 98 24.17 7.37 -7.86
N GLU A 99 23.13 6.91 -8.57
CA GLU A 99 22.56 7.64 -9.72
C GLU A 99 21.96 8.98 -9.29
N LYS A 100 21.21 9.01 -8.18
CA LYS A 100 20.66 10.24 -7.61
C LYS A 100 21.77 11.23 -7.22
N MET A 101 22.82 10.75 -6.56
CA MET A 101 23.98 11.58 -6.18
C MET A 101 24.61 12.22 -7.41
N LYS A 102 24.89 11.41 -8.45
CA LYS A 102 25.47 11.90 -9.70
C LYS A 102 24.59 12.98 -10.33
N ALA A 103 23.30 12.73 -10.50
CA ALA A 103 22.37 13.68 -11.10
C ALA A 103 22.27 15.01 -10.31
N VAL A 104 22.36 14.95 -8.98
CA VAL A 104 22.34 16.16 -8.14
C VAL A 104 23.62 16.96 -8.30
N ILE A 105 24.79 16.30 -8.24
CA ILE A 105 26.10 16.97 -8.38
C ILE A 105 26.24 17.58 -9.77
N ASP A 106 25.88 16.84 -10.82
CA ASP A 106 25.94 17.34 -12.21
C ASP A 106 25.09 18.61 -12.37
N ARG A 107 23.89 18.65 -11.77
CA ARG A 107 23.00 19.83 -11.81
C ARG A 107 23.56 21.08 -11.12
N PHE A 108 24.48 20.93 -10.17
CA PHE A 108 25.12 22.05 -9.48
C PHE A 108 26.39 22.54 -10.18
N ASN A 109 26.94 21.76 -11.11
CA ASN A 109 28.16 22.07 -11.85
C ASN A 109 27.91 22.65 -13.25
N ASP A 110 26.65 22.72 -13.68
CA ASP A 110 26.16 23.49 -14.83
C ASP A 110 25.74 24.91 -14.39
#